data_AF-A0A3A5IIS8-F1
#
_entry.id   AF-A0A3A5IIS8-F1
#
_cell.length_a   1.000
_cell.length_b   1.000
_cell.length_c   1.000
_cell.angle_alpha   90.00
_cell.angle_beta   90.00
_cell.angle_gamma   90.00
#
_symmetry.space_group_name_H-M   'P 1'
#
loop_
_entity.id
_entity.type
_entity.pdbx_description
1 polymer ?
#
loop_
_entity_poly.entity_id
_entity_poly.type
_entity_poly.pdbx_seq_one_letter_code
_entity_poly.pdbx_strand_id
1 'polypeptide(L)'
;MKKAGSLLLIIVFTFFSVFCSSVNAPHAATNDELQVQKLKKKGFKNPKFYKDAKKTQFKAQKKHNNKEYDIIATMEDSTKNVVLEVENEGKSKPEVYQVDIHEADGDLLVATFTDKATGKKYEVDNTKAKSNFAFVIPIGIVIGEALVAHLLAASLAIVVAGVTYVAATEVASKLRKNKRYDHYAASLNKAKTAMYIGPSLTYNQAKSKLKKGDVWSISKSLARKVAQGAGGNRVPIGPEIHNKDKNGKVKSGKYYYHYHTYNRAGGHSFY
;
A
#
# COMPACT_ATOMS: atom_id res chain seq x y z
N MET A 1 29.46 -32.51 -16.49
CA MET A 1 28.80 -31.26 -16.88
C MET A 1 27.31 -31.51 -17.12
N LYS A 2 26.43 -31.17 -16.18
CA LYS A 2 24.97 -31.28 -16.35
C LYS A 2 24.38 -29.86 -16.26
N LYS A 3 23.84 -29.37 -17.37
CA LYS A 3 23.16 -28.07 -17.46
C LYS A 3 21.80 -28.19 -16.77
N ALA A 4 21.59 -27.40 -15.72
CA ALA A 4 20.28 -27.25 -15.08
C ALA A 4 19.40 -26.38 -15.98
N GLY A 5 18.28 -26.96 -16.44
CA GLY A 5 17.21 -26.21 -17.10
C GLY A 5 16.47 -25.36 -16.08
N SER A 6 16.46 -24.04 -16.31
CA SER A 6 15.68 -23.10 -15.51
C SER A 6 14.22 -23.14 -15.98
N LEU A 7 13.34 -23.66 -15.11
CA LEU A 7 11.89 -23.67 -15.32
C LEU A 7 11.35 -22.25 -15.07
N LEU A 8 11.01 -21.54 -16.15
CA LEU A 8 10.45 -20.20 -16.10
C LEU A 8 8.99 -20.28 -15.61
N LEU A 9 8.74 -19.90 -14.35
CA LEU A 9 7.39 -19.77 -13.82
C LEU A 9 6.72 -18.52 -14.40
N ILE A 10 5.86 -18.71 -15.41
CA ILE A 10 5.06 -17.65 -16.03
C ILE A 10 3.87 -17.36 -15.10
N ILE A 11 3.89 -16.22 -14.41
CA ILE A 11 2.71 -15.69 -13.72
C ILE A 11 2.05 -14.65 -14.64
N VAL A 12 0.99 -15.07 -15.32
CA VAL A 12 0.15 -14.21 -16.17
C VAL A 12 -0.77 -13.36 -15.27
N PHE A 13 -0.54 -12.05 -15.20
CA PHE A 13 -1.56 -11.11 -14.72
C PHE A 13 -2.35 -10.56 -15.92
N THR A 14 -3.50 -11.11 -16.26
CA THR A 14 -4.37 -10.48 -17.28
C THR A 14 -4.93 -9.16 -16.74
N PHE A 15 -4.53 -8.03 -17.35
CA PHE A 15 -5.20 -6.75 -17.19
C PHE A 15 -6.35 -6.73 -18.19
N PHE A 16 -7.59 -6.80 -17.72
CA PHE A 16 -8.76 -6.68 -18.58
C PHE A 16 -8.90 -5.21 -19.04
N SER A 17 -8.78 -4.98 -20.35
CA SER A 17 -9.34 -3.80 -21.00
C SER A 17 -10.86 -3.94 -20.98
N VAL A 18 -11.55 -3.01 -20.31
CA VAL A 18 -13.02 -2.93 -20.37
C VAL A 18 -13.41 -2.42 -21.75
N PHE A 19 -13.76 -3.36 -22.64
CA PHE A 19 -14.71 -3.09 -23.72
C PHE A 19 -16.12 -3.31 -23.16
N CYS A 20 -17.00 -2.36 -23.45
CA CYS A 20 -18.39 -2.40 -23.04
C CYS A 20 -19.09 -3.54 -23.80
N SER A 21 -19.49 -4.59 -23.10
CA SER A 21 -20.52 -5.56 -23.50
C SER A 21 -20.99 -6.30 -22.26
N SER A 22 -22.29 -6.26 -22.01
CA SER A 22 -22.98 -6.93 -20.91
C SER A 22 -22.81 -8.45 -20.98
N VAL A 23 -21.95 -8.98 -20.11
CA VAL A 23 -21.92 -10.40 -19.73
C VAL A 23 -21.41 -10.45 -18.30
N ASN A 24 -22.05 -11.26 -17.44
CA ASN A 24 -21.67 -11.47 -16.04
C ASN A 24 -20.19 -11.91 -15.94
N ALA A 25 -19.30 -10.94 -15.80
CA ALA A 25 -17.90 -11.20 -15.47
C ALA A 25 -17.82 -11.55 -13.97
N PRO A 26 -17.07 -12.59 -13.58
CA PRO A 26 -16.80 -12.81 -12.16
C PRO A 26 -16.16 -11.52 -11.60
N HIS A 27 -16.79 -10.95 -10.58
CA HIS A 27 -16.27 -9.75 -9.90
C HIS A 27 -14.81 -10.00 -9.52
N ALA A 28 -13.90 -9.16 -10.04
CA ALA A 28 -12.51 -9.19 -9.59
C ALA A 28 -12.50 -8.81 -8.10
N ALA A 29 -11.92 -9.67 -7.27
CA ALA A 29 -11.96 -9.49 -5.82
C ALA A 29 -11.36 -8.12 -5.43
N THR A 30 -12.03 -7.41 -4.52
CA THR A 30 -11.54 -6.13 -4.01
C THR A 30 -10.24 -6.33 -3.22
N ASN A 31 -9.45 -5.27 -3.01
CA ASN A 31 -8.19 -5.39 -2.26
C ASN A 31 -8.45 -5.89 -0.83
N ASP A 32 -9.54 -5.44 -0.20
CA ASP A 32 -10.00 -5.92 1.09
C ASP A 32 -10.41 -7.40 1.06
N GLU A 33 -11.14 -7.88 0.04
CA GLU A 33 -11.44 -9.30 -0.13
C GLU A 33 -10.18 -10.15 -0.28
N LEU A 34 -9.15 -9.65 -1.00
CA LEU A 34 -7.87 -10.33 -1.12
C LEU A 34 -7.15 -10.43 0.23
N GLN A 35 -7.14 -9.36 1.02
CA GLN A 35 -6.55 -9.39 2.37
C GLN A 35 -7.33 -10.33 3.30
N VAL A 36 -8.67 -10.36 3.22
CA VAL A 36 -9.53 -11.32 3.94
C VAL A 36 -9.13 -12.76 3.60
N GLN A 37 -8.96 -13.07 2.31
CA GLN A 37 -8.53 -14.42 1.88
C GLN A 37 -7.14 -14.80 2.39
N LYS A 38 -6.17 -13.86 2.37
CA LYS A 38 -4.83 -14.09 2.92
C LYS A 38 -4.85 -14.35 4.42
N LEU A 39 -5.66 -13.60 5.17
CA LEU A 39 -5.85 -13.83 6.61
C LEU A 39 -6.43 -15.22 6.88
N LYS A 40 -7.44 -15.67 6.11
CA LYS A 40 -7.96 -17.05 6.21
C LYS A 40 -6.87 -18.10 6.01
N LYS A 41 -6.02 -17.93 4.99
CA LYS A 41 -4.88 -18.82 4.72
C LYS A 41 -3.85 -18.84 5.87
N LYS A 42 -3.75 -17.76 6.64
CA LYS A 42 -2.90 -17.65 7.85
C LYS A 42 -3.57 -18.19 9.13
N GLY A 43 -4.68 -18.91 8.98
CA GLY A 43 -5.40 -19.55 10.08
C GLY A 43 -6.29 -18.61 10.89
N PHE A 44 -6.57 -17.39 10.40
CA PHE A 44 -7.57 -16.54 11.01
C PHE A 44 -8.98 -17.02 10.62
N LYS A 45 -9.85 -17.14 11.61
CA LYS A 45 -11.27 -17.40 11.43
C LYS A 45 -12.03 -16.08 11.32
N ASN A 46 -13.08 -16.10 10.50
CA ASN A 46 -14.02 -14.98 10.36
C ASN A 46 -13.38 -13.59 10.15
N PRO A 47 -12.32 -13.42 9.32
CA PRO A 47 -11.78 -12.09 9.08
C PRO A 47 -12.81 -11.21 8.37
N LYS A 48 -13.06 -10.02 8.93
CA LYS A 48 -13.99 -9.02 8.41
C LYS A 48 -13.28 -7.67 8.30
N PHE A 49 -13.40 -7.05 7.14
CA PHE A 49 -12.90 -5.70 6.87
C PHE A 49 -14.03 -4.70 7.01
N TYR A 50 -13.74 -3.57 7.65
CA TYR A 50 -14.67 -2.45 7.82
C TYR A 50 -13.95 -1.16 7.47
N LYS A 51 -14.59 -0.30 6.67
CA LYS A 51 -14.07 1.03 6.35
C LYS A 51 -15.20 2.04 6.36
N ASP A 52 -15.03 3.09 7.14
CA ASP A 52 -15.90 4.26 7.14
C ASP A 52 -15.06 5.53 6.96
N ALA A 53 -15.69 6.70 7.06
CA ALA A 53 -15.00 7.99 6.85
C ALA A 53 -13.97 8.33 7.94
N LYS A 54 -14.05 7.70 9.11
CA LYS A 54 -13.21 7.98 10.29
C LYS A 54 -12.17 6.90 10.54
N LYS A 55 -12.44 5.65 10.19
CA LYS A 55 -11.53 4.53 10.48
C LYS A 55 -11.60 3.43 9.44
N THR A 56 -10.48 2.73 9.32
CA THR A 56 -10.36 1.44 8.67
C THR A 56 -10.06 0.38 9.72
N GLN A 57 -10.66 -0.81 9.63
CA GLN A 57 -10.55 -1.84 10.66
C GLN A 57 -10.58 -3.25 10.07
N PHE A 58 -9.79 -4.15 10.67
CA PHE A 58 -9.95 -5.59 10.54
C PHE A 58 -10.35 -6.19 11.88
N LYS A 59 -11.27 -7.15 11.83
CA LYS A 59 -11.61 -8.02 12.96
C LYS A 59 -11.42 -9.46 12.54
N ALA A 60 -10.78 -10.28 13.37
CA ALA A 60 -10.60 -11.70 13.10
C ALA A 60 -10.39 -12.49 14.40
N GLN A 61 -10.56 -13.81 14.34
CA GLN A 61 -10.30 -14.69 15.46
C GLN A 61 -9.14 -15.63 15.14
N LYS A 62 -8.33 -16.01 16.12
CA LYS A 62 -7.26 -17.00 15.91
C LYS A 62 -7.11 -17.89 17.14
N LYS A 63 -6.99 -19.20 16.91
CA LYS A 63 -6.71 -20.16 17.98
C LYS A 63 -5.19 -20.34 18.13
N HIS A 64 -4.70 -20.30 19.36
CA HIS A 64 -3.31 -20.60 19.71
C HIS A 64 -3.27 -21.29 21.07
N ASN A 65 -2.58 -22.44 21.17
CA ASN A 65 -2.49 -23.26 22.40
C ASN A 65 -3.85 -23.49 23.08
N ASN A 66 -4.83 -23.93 22.30
CA ASN A 66 -6.21 -24.17 22.73
C ASN A 66 -7.01 -22.96 23.23
N LYS A 67 -6.45 -21.75 23.20
CA LYS A 67 -7.16 -20.50 23.52
C LYS A 67 -7.57 -19.79 22.24
N GLU A 68 -8.79 -19.25 22.23
CA GLU A 68 -9.27 -18.38 21.18
C GLU A 68 -8.90 -16.93 21.51
N TYR A 69 -8.49 -16.19 20.48
CA TYR A 69 -8.14 -14.79 20.55
C TYR A 69 -9.02 -14.03 19.56
N ASP A 70 -9.72 -13.01 20.04
CA ASP A 70 -10.41 -12.04 19.20
C ASP A 70 -9.52 -10.84 19.02
N ILE A 71 -9.17 -10.54 17.77
CA ILE A 71 -8.19 -9.51 17.44
C ILE A 71 -8.84 -8.46 16.55
N ILE A 72 -8.64 -7.21 16.95
CA ILE A 72 -9.15 -6.04 16.23
C ILE A 72 -7.97 -5.10 15.95
N ALA A 73 -7.66 -4.88 14.68
CA ALA A 73 -6.70 -3.87 14.26
C ALA A 73 -7.48 -2.69 13.67
N THR A 74 -7.28 -1.50 14.22
CA THR A 74 -7.98 -0.27 13.81
C THR A 74 -6.98 0.80 13.43
N MET A 75 -7.19 1.46 12.29
CA MET A 75 -6.45 2.64 11.86
C MET A 75 -7.42 3.81 11.78
N GLU A 76 -7.15 4.85 12.56
CA GLU A 76 -7.87 6.12 12.44
C GLU A 76 -7.44 6.83 11.15
N ASP A 77 -8.39 7.22 10.31
CA ASP A 77 -8.07 7.72 8.98
C ASP A 77 -7.51 9.16 8.97
N SER A 78 -7.81 9.96 10.00
CA SER A 78 -7.33 11.34 10.15
C SER A 78 -5.89 11.41 10.65
N THR A 79 -5.57 10.64 11.68
CA THR A 79 -4.27 10.65 12.37
C THR A 79 -3.32 9.57 11.86
N LYS A 80 -3.86 8.54 11.21
CA LYS A 80 -3.16 7.29 10.87
C LYS A 80 -2.64 6.53 12.08
N ASN A 81 -3.15 6.83 13.28
CA ASN A 81 -2.88 6.08 14.48
C ASN A 81 -3.44 4.67 14.35
N VAL A 82 -2.61 3.68 14.64
CA VAL A 82 -3.01 2.27 14.65
C VAL A 82 -3.10 1.76 16.08
N VAL A 83 -4.21 1.06 16.36
CA VAL A 83 -4.45 0.39 17.63
C VAL A 83 -4.75 -1.07 17.35
N LEU A 84 -4.12 -1.94 18.13
CA LEU A 84 -4.41 -3.37 18.18
C LEU A 84 -5.10 -3.67 19.52
N GLU A 85 -6.29 -4.24 19.46
CA GLU A 85 -7.01 -4.77 20.62
C GLU A 85 -7.02 -6.29 20.54
N VAL A 86 -6.66 -6.96 21.63
CA VAL A 86 -6.62 -8.41 21.73
C VAL A 86 -7.43 -8.83 22.95
N GLU A 87 -8.50 -9.57 22.70
CA GLU A 87 -9.30 -10.21 23.72
C GLU A 87 -9.01 -11.72 23.74
N ASN A 88 -8.95 -12.28 24.94
CA ASN A 88 -8.68 -13.69 25.19
C ASN A 88 -9.58 -14.15 26.34
N GLU A 89 -10.17 -15.35 26.21
CA GLU A 89 -11.08 -15.95 27.18
C GLU A 89 -10.54 -16.01 28.62
N GLY A 90 -9.22 -15.93 28.82
CA GLY A 90 -8.56 -15.94 30.13
C GLY A 90 -8.28 -14.58 30.75
N LYS A 91 -8.72 -13.46 30.16
CA LYS A 91 -8.51 -12.10 30.71
C LYS A 91 -9.82 -11.33 30.80
N SER A 92 -10.00 -10.60 31.91
CA SER A 92 -11.20 -9.79 32.18
C SER A 92 -11.26 -8.47 31.41
N LYS A 93 -10.15 -8.06 30.79
CA LYS A 93 -10.05 -6.85 29.98
C LYS A 93 -9.19 -7.13 28.73
N PRO A 94 -9.52 -6.52 27.58
CA PRO A 94 -8.70 -6.63 26.39
C PRO A 94 -7.33 -5.99 26.61
N GLU A 95 -6.31 -6.59 26.01
CA GLU A 95 -4.99 -5.97 25.87
C GLU A 95 -5.06 -4.96 24.73
N VAL A 96 -4.64 -3.72 24.99
CA VAL A 96 -4.71 -2.64 24.00
C VAL A 96 -3.31 -2.11 23.74
N TYR A 97 -2.88 -2.18 22.49
CA TYR A 97 -1.58 -1.72 22.05
C TYR A 97 -1.72 -0.56 21.07
N GLN A 98 -1.01 0.53 21.32
CA GLN A 98 -0.72 1.53 20.29
C GLN A 98 0.41 1.00 19.41
N VAL A 99 0.26 1.12 18.09
CA VAL A 99 1.24 0.59 17.12
C VAL A 99 1.89 1.75 16.36
N ASP A 100 3.17 1.96 16.64
CA ASP A 100 4.00 2.93 15.92
C ASP A 100 4.73 2.20 14.79
N ILE A 101 4.32 2.47 13.55
CA ILE A 101 4.78 1.75 12.35
C ILE A 101 6.04 2.42 11.80
N HIS A 102 7.12 1.65 11.66
CA HIS A 102 8.37 2.10 11.04
C HIS A 102 8.44 1.67 9.57
N GLU A 103 8.01 0.46 9.27
CA GLU A 103 7.97 -0.11 7.91
C GLU A 103 6.81 -1.11 7.76
N ALA A 104 6.17 -1.12 6.59
CA ALA A 104 5.20 -2.14 6.21
C ALA A 104 5.19 -2.33 4.68
N ASP A 105 5.19 -3.59 4.22
CA ASP A 105 4.96 -3.98 2.81
C ASP A 105 4.27 -5.36 2.76
N GLY A 106 2.97 -5.37 2.45
CA GLY A 106 2.18 -6.58 2.41
C GLY A 106 2.15 -7.35 3.74
N ASP A 107 3.01 -8.36 3.86
CA ASP A 107 3.18 -9.18 5.08
C ASP A 107 4.30 -8.69 5.98
N LEU A 108 5.19 -7.83 5.48
CA LEU A 108 6.29 -7.23 6.23
C LEU A 108 5.74 -6.19 7.19
N LEU A 109 6.20 -6.23 8.44
CA LEU A 109 5.94 -5.24 9.46
C LEU A 109 7.17 -5.04 10.34
N VAL A 110 7.64 -3.79 10.41
CA VAL A 110 8.57 -3.30 11.42
C VAL A 110 7.85 -2.22 12.21
N ALA A 111 7.57 -2.47 13.49
CA ALA A 111 6.75 -1.59 14.33
C ALA A 111 7.11 -1.72 15.81
N THR A 112 6.74 -0.70 16.58
CA THR A 112 6.77 -0.74 18.04
C THR A 112 5.34 -0.80 18.58
N PHE A 113 5.05 -1.83 19.36
CA PHE A 113 3.78 -1.99 20.07
C PHE A 113 3.95 -1.49 21.49
N THR A 114 3.17 -0.48 21.89
CA THR A 114 3.15 0.05 23.26
C THR A 114 1.87 -0.38 23.95
N ASP A 115 1.99 -1.19 25.00
CA ASP A 115 0.87 -1.57 25.87
C ASP A 115 0.33 -0.31 26.58
N LYS A 116 -0.95 0.01 26.36
CA LYS A 116 -1.56 1.24 26.91
C LYS A 116 -1.78 1.19 28.42
N ALA A 117 -1.87 0.01 29.01
CA ALA A 117 -2.08 -0.14 30.45
C ALA A 117 -0.76 -0.01 31.23
N THR A 118 0.33 -0.51 30.66
CA THR A 118 1.63 -0.60 31.36
C THR A 118 2.71 0.31 30.80
N GLY A 119 2.52 0.87 29.60
CA GLY A 119 3.53 1.64 28.88
C GLY A 119 4.69 0.81 28.33
N LYS A 120 4.68 -0.53 28.50
CA LYS A 120 5.73 -1.42 28.00
C LYS A 120 5.75 -1.43 26.48
N LYS A 121 6.96 -1.38 25.91
CA LYS A 121 7.20 -1.36 24.47
C LYS A 121 7.74 -2.70 23.99
N TYR A 122 7.26 -3.13 22.83
CA TYR A 122 7.65 -4.37 22.18
C TYR A 122 8.00 -4.06 20.73
N GLU A 123 9.26 -4.24 20.36
CA GLU A 123 9.71 -4.10 18.98
C GLU A 123 9.42 -5.38 18.21
N VAL A 124 8.73 -5.21 17.08
CA VAL A 124 8.39 -6.29 16.16
C VAL A 124 9.05 -5.98 14.84
N ASP A 125 9.89 -6.91 14.39
CA ASP A 125 10.49 -6.93 13.06
C ASP A 125 10.31 -8.35 12.53
N ASN A 126 9.28 -8.54 11.71
CA ASN A 126 8.95 -9.87 11.18
C ASN A 126 9.78 -10.25 9.94
N THR A 127 10.77 -9.43 9.56
CA THR A 127 11.74 -9.73 8.49
C THR A 127 12.94 -10.50 9.00
N LYS A 128 13.27 -10.32 10.28
CA LYS A 128 14.33 -11.04 10.95
C LYS A 128 13.80 -12.38 11.43
N ALA A 129 14.61 -13.44 11.29
CA ALA A 129 14.35 -14.67 12.04
C ALA A 129 14.17 -14.27 13.51
N LYS A 130 13.17 -14.85 14.20
CA LYS A 130 12.86 -14.56 15.62
C LYS A 130 14.07 -14.96 16.48
N SER A 131 15.07 -14.08 16.52
CA SER A 131 16.30 -14.21 17.28
C SER A 131 15.96 -14.14 18.77
N ASN A 132 16.77 -14.78 19.60
CA ASN A 132 16.60 -14.90 21.05
C ASN A 132 16.64 -13.54 21.77
N PHE A 133 15.62 -12.72 21.60
CA PHE A 133 15.41 -11.53 22.42
C PHE A 133 15.17 -11.98 23.87
N ALA A 134 15.86 -11.34 24.82
CA ALA A 134 15.72 -11.59 26.27
C ALA A 134 14.33 -11.17 26.84
N PHE A 135 13.40 -10.74 25.99
CA PHE A 135 12.05 -10.33 26.36
C PHE A 135 11.00 -11.20 25.65
N VAL A 136 10.10 -11.78 26.44
CA VAL A 136 8.95 -12.55 25.96
C VAL A 136 7.91 -11.57 25.40
N ILE A 137 7.71 -11.61 24.08
CA ILE A 137 6.66 -10.82 23.41
C ILE A 137 5.29 -11.44 23.72
N PRO A 138 4.29 -10.64 24.17
CA PRO A 138 2.92 -11.09 24.33
C PRO A 138 2.38 -11.76 23.07
N ILE A 139 1.74 -12.93 23.23
CA ILE A 139 1.22 -13.70 22.10
C ILE A 139 0.15 -12.94 21.30
N GLY A 140 -0.58 -12.02 21.96
CA GLY A 140 -1.52 -11.11 21.29
C GLY A 140 -0.85 -10.25 20.22
N ILE A 141 0.36 -9.75 20.46
CA ILE A 141 1.14 -8.99 19.48
C ILE A 141 1.59 -9.90 18.33
N VAL A 142 2.09 -11.10 18.64
CA VAL A 142 2.54 -12.08 17.63
C VAL A 142 1.41 -12.48 16.69
N ILE A 143 0.18 -12.59 17.19
CA ILE A 143 -1.00 -12.83 16.36
C ILE A 143 -1.40 -11.55 15.61
N GLY A 144 -1.43 -10.42 16.32
CA GLY A 144 -1.91 -9.14 15.81
C GLY A 144 -1.05 -8.52 14.72
N GLU A 145 0.26 -8.79 14.67
CA GLU A 145 1.17 -8.23 13.65
C GLU A 145 0.67 -8.51 12.23
N ALA A 146 0.16 -9.72 11.96
CA ALA A 146 -0.36 -10.09 10.66
C ALA A 146 -1.64 -9.32 10.33
N LEU A 147 -2.51 -9.09 11.31
CA LEU A 147 -3.75 -8.34 11.13
C LEU A 147 -3.46 -6.85 10.87
N VAL A 148 -2.48 -6.27 11.57
CA VAL A 148 -2.01 -4.91 11.35
C VAL A 148 -1.39 -4.75 9.97
N ALA A 149 -0.51 -5.67 9.54
CA ALA A 149 0.09 -5.62 8.20
C ALA A 149 -0.98 -5.66 7.11
N HIS A 150 -1.99 -6.53 7.25
CA HIS A 150 -3.10 -6.61 6.29
C HIS A 150 -4.03 -5.39 6.35
N LEU A 151 -4.24 -4.79 7.53
CA LEU A 151 -4.96 -3.53 7.68
C LEU A 151 -4.29 -2.41 6.90
N LEU A 152 -2.98 -2.29 7.02
CA LEU A 152 -2.19 -1.33 6.26
C LEU A 152 -2.28 -1.64 4.76
N ALA A 153 -2.06 -2.89 4.36
CA ALA A 153 -2.18 -3.30 2.96
C ALA A 153 -3.59 -3.02 2.36
N ALA A 154 -4.65 -3.21 3.14
CA ALA A 154 -6.02 -2.90 2.73
C ALA A 154 -6.26 -1.39 2.65
N SER A 155 -5.73 -0.61 3.60
CA SER A 155 -5.92 0.84 3.66
C SER A 155 -5.12 1.63 2.64
N LEU A 156 -4.09 1.01 2.05
CA LEU A 156 -3.24 1.59 1.00
C LEU A 156 -3.92 1.65 -0.38
N ALA A 157 -5.15 1.15 -0.54
CA ALA A 157 -5.94 1.34 -1.75
C ALA A 157 -7.01 2.44 -1.59
N ILE A 158 -7.15 3.29 -2.61
CA ILE A 158 -8.21 4.32 -2.73
C ILE A 158 -9.00 4.10 -4.01
N VAL A 159 -10.29 4.46 -4.02
CA VAL A 159 -11.12 4.49 -5.23
C VAL A 159 -11.32 5.95 -5.63
N VAL A 160 -10.89 6.31 -6.84
CA VAL A 160 -11.08 7.64 -7.42
C VAL A 160 -11.90 7.50 -8.69
N ALA A 161 -13.10 8.08 -8.72
CA ALA A 161 -14.03 8.00 -9.84
C ALA A 161 -14.27 6.55 -10.34
N GLY A 162 -14.48 5.61 -9.41
CA GLY A 162 -14.73 4.20 -9.71
C GLY A 162 -13.49 3.38 -10.09
N VAL A 163 -12.29 3.97 -10.08
CA VAL A 163 -11.03 3.29 -10.40
C VAL A 163 -10.19 3.09 -9.13
N THR A 164 -9.68 1.88 -8.93
CA THR A 164 -8.81 1.53 -7.81
C THR A 164 -7.36 2.01 -8.05
N TYR A 165 -6.79 2.67 -7.05
CA TYR A 165 -5.39 3.06 -6.99
C TYR A 165 -4.76 2.47 -5.72
N VAL A 166 -3.48 2.10 -5.78
CA VAL A 166 -2.72 1.52 -4.66
C VAL A 166 -1.54 2.42 -4.32
N ALA A 167 -1.20 2.57 -3.04
CA ALA A 167 -0.12 3.44 -2.60
C ALA A 167 1.19 3.10 -3.32
N ALA A 168 1.88 4.14 -3.80
CA ALA A 168 3.12 4.00 -4.55
C ALA A 168 4.23 3.31 -3.75
N THR A 169 4.19 3.41 -2.42
CA THR A 169 5.13 2.75 -1.50
C THR A 169 5.13 1.23 -1.67
N GLU A 170 3.96 0.65 -1.95
CA GLU A 170 3.77 -0.81 -2.04
C GLU A 170 4.15 -1.38 -3.41
N VAL A 171 3.83 -0.62 -4.46
CA VAL A 171 3.84 -1.16 -5.83
C VAL A 171 4.96 -0.59 -6.70
N ALA A 172 5.50 0.60 -6.43
CA ALA A 172 6.44 1.24 -7.34
C ALA A 172 7.71 0.38 -7.57
N SER A 173 8.32 -0.17 -6.53
CA SER A 173 9.52 -1.00 -6.65
C SER A 173 9.27 -2.25 -7.50
N LYS A 174 8.14 -2.92 -7.29
CA LYS A 174 7.72 -4.13 -8.02
C LYS A 174 7.44 -3.82 -9.49
N LEU A 175 6.73 -2.72 -9.76
CA LEU A 175 6.45 -2.27 -11.13
C LEU A 175 7.73 -1.93 -11.90
N ARG A 176 8.69 -1.25 -11.24
CA ARG A 176 10.01 -0.96 -11.83
C ARG A 176 10.84 -2.21 -12.13
N LYS A 177 10.75 -3.23 -11.27
CA LYS A 177 11.45 -4.52 -11.45
C LYS A 177 10.83 -5.36 -12.57
N ASN A 178 9.49 -5.44 -12.63
CA ASN A 178 8.78 -6.25 -13.61
C ASN A 178 8.83 -5.64 -15.03
N LYS A 179 8.81 -4.31 -15.15
CA LYS A 179 8.86 -3.59 -16.44
C LYS A 179 7.79 -3.98 -17.47
N ARG A 180 6.67 -4.55 -17.01
CA ARG A 180 5.59 -4.99 -17.90
C ARG A 180 4.85 -3.86 -18.61
N TYR A 181 4.67 -2.74 -17.90
CA TYR A 181 4.14 -1.51 -18.48
C TYR A 181 4.98 -0.34 -18.02
N ASP A 182 5.12 0.66 -18.90
CA ASP A 182 5.97 1.83 -18.68
C ASP A 182 5.28 2.93 -17.85
N HIS A 183 3.96 3.04 -17.99
CA HIS A 183 3.17 4.16 -17.45
C HIS A 183 1.90 3.69 -16.77
N TYR A 184 1.47 4.45 -15.78
CA TYR A 184 0.30 4.17 -14.96
C TYR A 184 -0.40 5.49 -14.61
N ALA A 185 -1.71 5.43 -14.38
CA ALA A 185 -2.43 6.53 -13.78
C ALA A 185 -1.86 6.82 -12.38
N ALA A 186 -1.82 8.08 -11.97
CA ALA A 186 -1.45 8.44 -10.61
C ALA A 186 -2.46 9.43 -10.02
N SER A 187 -2.47 9.50 -8.69
CA SER A 187 -3.16 10.53 -7.92
C SER A 187 -2.41 10.80 -6.64
N LEU A 188 -2.32 12.08 -6.27
CA LEU A 188 -1.98 12.47 -4.91
C LEU A 188 -3.24 12.44 -4.02
N ASN A 189 -3.07 12.26 -2.71
CA ASN A 189 -4.13 12.57 -1.74
C ASN A 189 -4.40 14.09 -1.69
N LYS A 190 -5.53 14.49 -1.09
CA LYS A 190 -5.90 15.92 -0.96
C LYS A 190 -4.81 16.77 -0.29
N ALA A 191 -4.11 16.21 0.69
CA ALA A 191 -3.00 16.87 1.39
C ALA A 191 -1.68 16.90 0.60
N LYS A 192 -1.60 16.24 -0.56
CA LYS A 192 -0.42 16.13 -1.43
C LYS A 192 0.81 15.54 -0.74
N THR A 193 0.61 14.62 0.19
CA THR A 193 1.64 13.94 0.99
C THR A 193 1.79 12.45 0.66
N ALA A 194 0.86 11.86 -0.09
CA ALA A 194 0.89 10.46 -0.49
C ALA A 194 0.50 10.30 -1.96
N MET A 195 1.19 9.39 -2.68
CA MET A 195 0.92 9.07 -4.08
C MET A 195 0.34 7.67 -4.19
N TYR A 196 -0.64 7.53 -5.07
CA TYR A 196 -1.29 6.28 -5.40
C TYR A 196 -1.18 6.03 -6.91
N ILE A 197 -0.87 4.79 -7.28
CA ILE A 197 -0.68 4.32 -8.65
C ILE A 197 -1.90 3.46 -9.03
N GLY A 198 -2.53 3.82 -10.13
CA GLY A 198 -3.71 3.18 -10.68
C GLY A 198 -3.40 2.29 -11.90
N PRO A 199 -4.37 2.09 -12.79
CA PRO A 199 -4.23 1.23 -13.97
C PRO A 199 -3.06 1.62 -14.88
N SER A 200 -2.51 0.63 -15.60
CA SER A 200 -1.49 0.86 -16.62
C SER A 200 -2.03 1.68 -17.79
N LEU A 201 -1.15 2.43 -18.43
CA LEU A 201 -1.45 3.31 -19.56
C LEU A 201 -0.46 3.04 -20.69
N THR A 202 -0.95 3.05 -21.92
CA THR A 202 -0.10 3.23 -23.10
C THR A 202 0.51 4.63 -23.09
N TYR A 203 1.58 4.84 -23.85
CA TYR A 203 2.21 6.16 -23.98
C TYR A 203 1.22 7.27 -24.40
N ASN A 204 0.32 6.97 -25.35
CA ASN A 204 -0.70 7.93 -25.80
C ASN A 204 -1.75 8.23 -24.72
N GLN A 205 -2.18 7.21 -23.96
CA GLN A 205 -3.07 7.41 -22.81
C GLN A 205 -2.39 8.23 -21.71
N ALA A 206 -1.11 7.96 -21.41
CA ALA A 206 -0.32 8.73 -20.45
C ALA A 206 -0.21 10.20 -20.87
N LYS A 207 0.10 10.49 -22.14
CA LYS A 207 0.10 11.86 -22.68
C LYS A 207 -1.24 12.56 -22.52
N SER A 208 -2.34 11.87 -22.84
CA SER A 208 -3.68 12.42 -22.73
C SER A 208 -4.05 12.71 -21.27
N LYS A 209 -3.80 11.74 -20.38
CA LYS A 209 -4.06 11.88 -18.95
C LYS A 209 -3.27 13.05 -18.34
N LEU A 210 -1.99 13.19 -18.71
CA LEU A 210 -1.14 14.25 -18.17
C LEU A 210 -1.69 15.66 -18.40
N LYS A 211 -2.50 15.88 -19.46
CA LYS A 211 -3.14 17.17 -19.73
C LYS A 211 -4.13 17.61 -18.63
N LYS A 212 -4.67 16.67 -17.84
CA LYS A 212 -5.71 16.94 -16.83
C LYS A 212 -5.47 16.24 -15.48
N GLY A 213 -4.36 15.52 -15.32
CA GLY A 213 -4.10 14.76 -14.10
C GLY A 213 -2.69 14.16 -14.09
N ASP A 214 -2.45 13.29 -13.12
CA ASP A 214 -1.11 12.79 -12.83
C ASP A 214 -0.82 11.42 -13.47
N VAL A 215 0.44 11.19 -13.79
CA VAL A 215 0.95 9.94 -14.36
C VAL A 215 2.16 9.50 -13.53
N TRP A 216 2.29 8.20 -13.29
CA TRP A 216 3.51 7.59 -12.77
C TRP A 216 4.20 6.77 -13.86
N SER A 217 5.51 6.89 -13.98
CA SER A 217 6.32 6.08 -14.91
C SER A 217 7.38 5.28 -14.16
N ILE A 218 7.74 4.11 -14.68
CA ILE A 218 8.73 3.23 -14.02
C ILE A 218 10.16 3.80 -14.04
N SER A 219 10.43 4.88 -14.78
CA SER A 219 11.75 5.50 -14.83
C SER A 219 11.69 7.00 -15.08
N LYS A 220 12.79 7.68 -14.70
CA LYS A 220 13.01 9.11 -14.95
C LYS A 220 12.90 9.48 -16.43
N SER A 221 13.50 8.68 -17.31
CA SER A 221 13.50 8.93 -18.76
C SER A 221 12.10 8.79 -19.36
N LEU A 222 11.32 7.81 -18.90
CA LEU A 222 9.95 7.60 -19.33
C LEU A 222 9.04 8.74 -18.86
N ALA A 223 9.16 9.19 -17.61
CA ALA A 223 8.43 10.36 -17.12
C ALA A 223 8.74 11.62 -17.93
N ARG A 224 10.02 11.87 -18.23
CA ARG A 224 10.43 12.99 -19.10
C ARG A 224 9.79 12.89 -20.48
N LYS A 225 9.76 11.69 -21.07
CA LYS A 225 9.18 11.44 -22.41
C LYS A 225 7.67 11.68 -22.45
N VAL A 226 6.94 11.33 -21.39
CA VAL A 226 5.49 11.62 -21.28
C VAL A 226 5.25 13.13 -21.20
N ALA A 227 5.98 13.83 -20.33
CA ALA A 227 5.88 15.28 -20.18
C ALA A 227 6.20 16.03 -21.49
N GLN A 228 7.28 15.64 -22.16
CA GLN A 228 7.66 16.17 -23.48
C GLN A 228 6.54 15.93 -24.50
N GLY A 229 6.05 14.69 -24.61
CA GLY A 229 5.01 14.34 -25.57
C GLY A 229 3.67 15.04 -25.32
N ALA A 230 3.29 15.24 -24.06
CA ALA A 230 2.07 15.98 -23.70
C ALA A 230 2.20 17.48 -23.97
N GLY A 231 3.40 18.04 -23.82
CA GLY A 231 3.73 19.44 -24.11
C GLY A 231 3.96 19.77 -25.59
N GLY A 232 3.57 18.88 -26.52
CA GLY A 232 3.78 19.10 -27.95
C GLY A 232 5.26 18.96 -28.36
N ASN A 233 5.95 17.98 -27.78
CA ASN A 233 7.36 17.64 -28.02
C ASN A 233 8.39 18.69 -27.59
N ARG A 234 7.96 19.74 -26.89
CA ARG A 234 8.84 20.76 -26.31
C ARG A 234 9.53 20.25 -25.04
N VAL A 235 10.68 20.86 -24.71
CA VAL A 235 11.48 20.47 -23.54
C VAL A 235 10.64 20.60 -22.26
N PRO A 236 10.46 19.51 -21.48
CA PRO A 236 9.68 19.54 -20.24
C PRO A 236 10.46 20.24 -19.12
N ILE A 237 9.73 20.79 -18.15
CA ILE A 237 10.32 21.41 -16.95
C ILE A 237 10.55 20.33 -15.89
N GLY A 238 11.72 20.37 -15.23
CA GLY A 238 12.09 19.47 -14.14
C GLY A 238 13.37 18.65 -14.39
N PRO A 239 13.66 17.63 -13.56
CA PRO A 239 12.77 17.09 -12.56
C PRO A 239 12.64 18.03 -11.35
N GLU A 240 11.42 18.18 -10.87
CA GLU A 240 11.11 18.89 -9.63
C GLU A 240 10.72 17.89 -8.54
N ILE A 241 10.77 18.34 -7.29
CA ILE A 241 10.34 17.55 -6.14
C ILE A 241 8.97 18.08 -5.73
N HIS A 242 7.96 17.20 -5.65
CA HIS A 242 6.66 17.64 -5.13
C HIS A 242 6.80 17.95 -3.63
N ASN A 243 6.02 18.92 -3.14
CA ASN A 243 5.95 19.31 -1.74
C ASN A 243 7.16 20.12 -1.19
N LYS A 244 7.72 21.01 -2.00
CA LYS A 244 8.62 22.07 -1.50
C LYS A 244 7.83 23.23 -0.87
N ASP A 245 8.36 23.83 0.18
CA ASP A 245 7.91 25.12 0.71
C ASP A 245 8.36 26.29 -0.18
N LYS A 246 7.94 27.50 0.18
CA LYS A 246 8.30 28.74 -0.53
C LYS A 246 9.81 29.01 -0.58
N ASN A 247 10.59 28.35 0.27
CA ASN A 247 12.05 28.47 0.37
C ASN A 247 12.77 27.27 -0.27
N GLY A 248 12.05 26.38 -0.97
CA GLY A 248 12.60 25.21 -1.63
C GLY A 248 12.92 24.02 -0.72
N LYS A 249 12.62 24.10 0.59
CA LYS A 249 12.79 22.99 1.53
C LYS A 249 11.63 22.02 1.39
N VAL A 250 11.92 20.72 1.44
CA VAL A 250 10.88 19.67 1.43
C VAL A 250 10.07 19.80 2.72
N LYS A 251 8.74 20.00 2.59
CA LYS A 251 7.83 19.92 3.74
C LYS A 251 7.81 18.48 4.27
N SER A 252 7.65 18.29 5.57
CA SER A 252 7.64 16.96 6.20
C SER A 252 6.74 15.97 5.44
N GLY A 253 7.23 14.75 5.21
CA GLY A 253 6.52 13.71 4.46
C GLY A 253 7.37 13.09 3.33
N LYS A 254 6.75 12.21 2.53
CA LYS A 254 7.39 11.58 1.37
C LYS A 254 7.41 12.54 0.18
N TYR A 255 8.51 12.54 -0.56
CA TYR A 255 8.67 13.32 -1.78
C TYR A 255 8.76 12.41 -3.02
N TYR A 256 8.37 12.94 -4.17
CA TYR A 256 8.26 12.26 -5.46
C TYR A 256 8.76 13.21 -6.53
N TYR A 257 9.72 12.74 -7.30
CA TYR A 257 10.26 13.50 -8.41
C TYR A 257 9.28 13.45 -9.58
N HIS A 258 9.16 14.56 -10.29
CA HIS A 258 8.27 14.65 -11.44
C HIS A 258 8.74 15.66 -12.47
N TYR A 259 8.19 15.55 -13.67
CA TYR A 259 8.30 16.54 -14.72
C TYR A 259 6.94 17.20 -14.97
N HIS A 260 7.00 18.45 -15.44
CA HIS A 260 5.88 19.18 -16.00
C HIS A 260 6.04 19.30 -17.53
N THR A 261 4.95 19.57 -18.23
CA THR A 261 5.01 20.07 -19.62
C THR A 261 5.79 21.40 -19.68
N TYR A 262 6.24 21.81 -20.88
CA TYR A 262 7.07 23.01 -21.08
C TYR A 262 6.47 24.31 -20.52
N ASN A 263 5.14 24.38 -20.46
CA ASN A 263 4.37 25.52 -19.96
C ASN A 263 3.69 25.21 -18.62
N ARG A 264 4.04 24.10 -17.97
CA ARG A 264 3.41 23.59 -16.74
C ARG A 264 1.91 23.33 -16.83
N ALA A 265 1.33 23.27 -18.03
CA ALA A 265 -0.07 22.93 -18.20
C ALA A 265 -0.31 21.44 -17.91
N GLY A 266 -1.39 21.14 -17.19
CA GLY A 266 -1.78 19.78 -16.80
C GLY A 266 -1.26 19.38 -15.43
N GLY A 267 -1.11 18.06 -15.22
CA GLY A 267 -0.64 17.49 -13.97
C GLY A 267 0.86 17.20 -13.96
N HIS A 268 1.25 16.21 -13.15
CA HIS A 268 2.63 15.85 -12.91
C HIS A 268 2.95 14.47 -13.52
N SER A 269 4.13 14.37 -14.13
CA SER A 269 4.68 13.09 -14.59
C SER A 269 5.71 12.57 -13.60
N PHE A 270 5.26 11.79 -12.62
CA PHE A 270 6.05 11.20 -11.54
C PHE A 270 6.91 10.01 -12.00
N TYR A 271 7.94 9.69 -11.22
CA TYR A 271 8.71 8.44 -11.34
C TYR A 271 9.23 7.91 -10.01
#